data_AF-A0A940NPT8-F1
#
_entry.id   AF-A0A940NPT8-F1
#
_cell.length_a   1.000
_cell.length_b   1.000
_cell.length_c   1.000
_cell.angle_alpha   90.00
_cell.angle_beta   90.00
_cell.angle_gamma   90.00
#
_symmetry.space_group_name_H-M   'P 1'
#
loop_
_entity.id
_entity.type
_entity.pdbx_description
1 polymer ?
#
loop_
_entity_poly.entity_id
_entity_poly.type
_entity_poly.pdbx_seq_one_letter_code
_entity_poly.pdbx_strand_id
1 'polypeptide(L)'
;MGINLISLLPSLIQGEFILYFLFKLLDFITGLLKTWKGVSQYKSRVMRDGIIRWIGELVGIIFVLAIDLFLGLNFYLTGFTLGLFIYKEGGSIDENLKLIDVNLPGIIMDKLKIFVKGDNDTNE
;
A
#
# COMPACT_ATOMS: atom_id res chain seq x y z
N MET A 1 21.44 10.48 -22.36
CA MET A 1 20.73 11.56 -21.63
C MET A 1 19.38 11.00 -21.22
N GLY A 2 19.26 10.50 -19.98
CA GLY A 2 17.98 9.94 -19.51
C GLY A 2 17.04 11.08 -19.15
N ILE A 3 15.85 11.10 -19.74
CA ILE A 3 14.82 12.07 -19.35
C ILE A 3 14.32 11.66 -17.98
N ASN A 4 14.61 12.45 -16.94
CA ASN A 4 14.00 12.28 -15.62
C ASN A 4 12.55 12.81 -15.68
N LEU A 5 11.63 11.97 -16.15
CA LEU A 5 10.20 12.31 -16.23
C LEU A 5 9.62 12.74 -14.87
N ILE A 6 10.13 12.16 -13.78
CA ILE A 6 9.70 12.50 -12.42
C ILE A 6 10.05 13.94 -12.05
N SER A 7 11.19 14.47 -12.53
CA SER A 7 11.59 15.85 -12.21
C SER A 7 10.79 16.92 -12.96
N LEU A 8 9.90 16.53 -13.88
CA LEU A 8 8.97 17.43 -14.55
C LEU A 8 7.70 17.70 -13.73
N LEU A 9 7.43 16.87 -12.72
CA LEU A 9 6.25 17.01 -11.86
C LEU A 9 6.54 17.94 -10.68
N PRO A 10 5.54 18.65 -10.14
CA PRO A 10 5.70 19.37 -8.87
C PRO A 10 6.14 18.44 -7.74
N SER A 11 6.93 18.95 -6.79
CA SER A 11 7.46 18.16 -5.66
C SER A 11 6.37 17.45 -4.86
N LEU A 12 5.21 18.08 -4.70
CA LEU A 12 4.05 17.49 -4.04
C LEU A 12 3.59 16.21 -4.75
N ILE A 13 3.37 16.29 -6.07
CA ILE A 13 2.92 15.15 -6.88
C ILE A 13 3.96 14.03 -6.88
N GLN A 14 5.25 14.36 -6.92
CA GLN A 14 6.32 13.37 -6.79
C GLN A 14 6.23 12.62 -5.45
N GLY A 15 6.03 13.35 -4.35
CA GLY A 15 5.84 12.78 -3.02
C GLY A 15 4.63 11.86 -2.95
N GLU A 16 3.51 12.25 -3.55
CA GLU A 16 2.30 11.43 -3.64
C GLU A 16 2.51 10.16 -4.46
N PHE A 17 3.23 10.21 -5.58
CA PHE A 17 3.60 9.00 -6.32
C PHE A 17 4.44 8.03 -5.47
N ILE A 18 5.46 8.55 -4.77
CA ILE A 18 6.30 7.74 -3.90
C ILE A 18 5.45 7.10 -2.80
N LEU A 19 4.58 7.88 -2.16
CA LEU A 19 3.69 7.41 -1.10
C LEU A 19 2.70 6.36 -1.63
N TYR A 20 2.14 6.57 -2.81
CA TYR A 20 1.26 5.60 -3.48
C TYR A 20 1.94 4.27 -3.75
N PHE A 21 3.16 4.27 -4.31
CA PHE A 21 3.91 3.04 -4.53
C PHE A 21 4.31 2.35 -3.22
N LEU A 22 4.65 3.13 -2.18
CA LEU A 22 4.92 2.58 -0.85
C LEU A 22 3.67 1.87 -0.29
N PHE A 23 2.51 2.50 -0.38
CA PHE A 23 1.24 1.90 0.06
C PHE A 23 0.90 0.64 -0.73
N LYS A 24 1.08 0.65 -2.06
CA LYS A 24 0.93 -0.55 -2.90
C LYS A 24 1.84 -1.69 -2.46
N LEU A 25 3.09 -1.38 -2.15
CA LEU A 25 4.05 -2.37 -1.67
C LEU A 25 3.63 -2.93 -0.31
N LEU A 26 3.20 -2.07 0.61
CA LEU A 26 2.70 -2.50 1.93
C LEU A 26 1.43 -3.34 1.82
N ASP A 27 0.48 -2.97 0.97
CA ASP A 27 -0.73 -3.75 0.73
C ASP A 27 -0.39 -5.13 0.16
N PHE A 28 0.52 -5.20 -0.81
CA PHE A 28 0.99 -6.47 -1.36
C PHE A 28 1.66 -7.34 -0.29
N ILE A 29 2.57 -6.77 0.52
CA ILE A 29 3.25 -7.50 1.59
C ILE A 29 2.25 -8.01 2.63
N THR A 30 1.34 -7.16 3.11
CA THR A 30 0.32 -7.57 4.10
C THR A 30 -0.64 -8.61 3.52
N GLY A 31 -0.97 -8.50 2.23
CA GLY A 31 -1.74 -9.47 1.48
C GLY A 31 -1.03 -10.83 1.31
N LEU A 32 0.30 -10.86 1.22
CA LEU A 32 1.07 -12.10 1.27
C LEU A 32 1.16 -12.66 2.68
N LEU A 33 1.40 -11.81 3.69
CA LEU A 33 1.53 -12.22 5.09
C LEU A 33 0.27 -12.94 5.59
N LYS A 34 -0.94 -12.48 5.23
CA LYS A 34 -2.18 -13.20 5.58
C LYS A 34 -2.24 -14.60 4.99
N THR A 35 -1.69 -14.80 3.78
CA THR A 35 -1.66 -16.12 3.15
C THR A 35 -0.61 -17.03 3.78
N TRP A 36 0.56 -16.47 4.11
CA TRP A 36 1.64 -17.22 4.73
C TRP A 36 1.31 -17.68 6.15
N LYS A 37 0.60 -16.85 6.94
CA LYS A 37 0.12 -17.20 8.28
C LYS A 37 -1.08 -18.16 8.28
N GLY A 38 -1.54 -18.62 7.12
CA GLY A 38 -2.67 -19.54 7.01
C GLY A 38 -4.04 -18.92 7.31
N VAL A 39 -4.12 -17.59 7.48
CA VAL A 39 -5.38 -16.85 7.69
C VAL A 39 -6.24 -16.89 6.43
N SER A 40 -5.62 -16.94 5.25
CA SER A 40 -6.30 -17.08 3.97
C SER A 40 -5.52 -17.98 3.02
N GLN A 41 -6.22 -18.64 2.11
CA GLN A 41 -5.60 -19.49 1.10
C GLN A 41 -5.03 -18.64 -0.05
N TYR A 42 -3.79 -18.92 -0.45
CA TYR A 42 -3.22 -18.29 -1.63
C TYR A 42 -4.01 -18.69 -2.88
N LYS A 43 -4.46 -17.70 -3.66
CA LYS A 43 -5.17 -17.90 -4.92
C LYS A 43 -4.55 -17.01 -5.99
N SER A 44 -3.92 -17.62 -7.00
CA SER A 44 -3.32 -16.91 -8.14
C SER A 44 -4.29 -15.94 -8.83
N ARG A 45 -5.57 -16.30 -8.91
CA ARG A 45 -6.62 -15.43 -9.45
C ARG A 45 -6.73 -14.09 -8.72
N VAL A 46 -6.64 -14.11 -7.38
CA VAL A 46 -6.69 -12.88 -6.55
C VAL A 46 -5.49 -11.99 -6.82
N MET A 47 -4.30 -12.58 -6.94
CA MET A 47 -3.08 -11.83 -7.28
C MET A 47 -3.17 -11.19 -8.67
N ARG A 48 -3.64 -11.94 -9.67
CA ARG A 48 -3.85 -11.42 -11.02
C ARG A 48 -4.86 -10.27 -11.03
N ASP A 49 -5.98 -10.42 -10.34
CA ASP A 49 -7.01 -9.39 -10.30
C ASP A 49 -6.49 -8.12 -9.59
N GLY A 50 -5.63 -8.26 -8.57
CA GLY A 50 -4.91 -7.16 -7.94
C GLY A 50 -3.96 -6.43 -8.89
N ILE A 51 -3.19 -7.17 -9.71
CA ILE A 51 -2.30 -6.59 -10.73
C ILE A 51 -3.11 -5.84 -11.80
N ILE A 52 -4.19 -6.43 -12.29
CA ILE A 52 -5.08 -5.78 -13.28
C ILE A 52 -5.64 -4.47 -12.72
N ARG A 53 -6.08 -4.48 -11.46
CA ARG A 53 -6.57 -3.27 -10.79
C ARG A 53 -5.48 -2.21 -10.67
N TRP A 54 -4.26 -2.59 -10.30
CA TRP A 54 -3.12 -1.67 -10.23
C TRP A 54 -2.79 -1.04 -11.59
N ILE A 55 -2.80 -1.84 -12.67
CA ILE A 55 -2.61 -1.31 -14.03
C ILE A 55 -3.73 -0.33 -14.40
N GLY A 56 -4.99 -0.65 -14.08
CA GLY A 56 -6.12 0.25 -14.30
C GLY A 56 -5.97 1.59 -13.57
N GLU A 57 -5.47 1.56 -12.33
CA GLU A 57 -5.17 2.77 -11.55
C GLU A 57 -4.04 3.59 -12.18
N LEU A 58 -2.98 2.96 -12.66
CA LEU A 58 -1.91 3.65 -13.39
C LEU A 58 -2.43 4.31 -14.66
N VAL A 59 -3.29 3.63 -15.43
CA VAL A 59 -3.96 4.22 -16.60
C VAL A 59 -4.82 5.42 -16.17
N GLY A 60 -5.56 5.30 -15.08
CA GLY A 60 -6.36 6.39 -14.52
C GLY A 60 -5.52 7.60 -14.10
N ILE A 61 -4.38 7.39 -13.44
CA ILE A 61 -3.44 8.46 -13.05
C ILE A 61 -2.89 9.16 -14.29
N ILE A 62 -2.45 8.41 -15.31
CA ILE A 62 -1.95 8.99 -16.56
C ILE A 62 -3.04 9.82 -17.26
N PHE A 63 -4.28 9.35 -17.23
CA PHE A 63 -5.41 10.05 -17.82
C PHE A 63 -5.69 11.39 -17.13
N VAL A 64 -5.76 11.43 -15.79
CA VAL A 64 -5.98 12.70 -15.06
C VAL A 64 -4.79 13.65 -15.18
N LEU A 65 -3.57 13.11 -15.26
CA LEU A 65 -2.36 13.89 -15.54
C LEU A 65 -2.44 14.57 -16.90
N ALA A 66 -2.91 13.86 -17.93
CA ALA A 66 -3.12 14.45 -19.24
C ALA A 66 -4.20 15.56 -19.20
N ILE A 67 -5.27 15.39 -18.44
CA ILE A 67 -6.30 16.42 -18.24
C ILE A 67 -5.72 17.65 -17.56
N ASP A 68 -4.96 17.50 -16.48
CA ASP A 68 -4.36 18.62 -15.77
C ASP A 68 -3.42 19.43 -16.67
N LEU A 69 -2.63 18.74 -17.52
CA LEU A 69 -1.72 19.38 -18.47
C LEU A 69 -2.49 20.10 -19.59
N PHE A 70 -3.54 19.48 -20.12
CA PHE A 70 -4.33 20.04 -21.22
C PHE A 70 -5.18 21.25 -20.79
N LEU A 71 -5.72 21.20 -19.57
CA LEU A 71 -6.59 22.24 -19.03
C LEU A 71 -5.84 23.26 -18.14
N GLY A 72 -4.55 23.06 -17.88
CA GLY A 72 -3.74 23.96 -17.06
C GLY A 72 -4.14 23.99 -15.58
N LEU A 73 -4.60 22.87 -15.03
CA LEU A 73 -5.18 22.77 -13.67
C LEU A 73 -4.12 22.65 -12.56
N ASN A 74 -2.86 22.99 -12.82
CA ASN A 74 -1.77 22.94 -11.83
C ASN A 74 -1.69 21.60 -11.05
N PHE A 75 -2.02 20.48 -11.69
CA PHE A 75 -1.97 19.12 -11.12
C PHE A 75 -2.96 18.86 -9.97
N TYR A 76 -3.99 19.69 -9.79
CA TYR A 76 -4.99 19.47 -8.73
C TYR A 76 -5.75 18.15 -8.91
N LEU A 77 -6.11 17.77 -10.14
CA LEU A 77 -6.87 16.54 -10.37
C LEU A 77 -6.02 15.29 -10.14
N THR A 78 -4.75 15.33 -10.55
CA THR A 78 -3.75 14.28 -10.34
C THR A 78 -3.50 14.10 -8.85
N GLY A 79 -3.25 15.18 -8.11
CA GLY A 79 -3.00 15.08 -6.68
C GLY A 79 -4.21 14.53 -5.91
N PHE A 80 -5.42 15.02 -6.24
CA PHE A 80 -6.65 14.48 -5.68
C PHE A 80 -6.83 12.97 -5.97
N THR A 81 -6.57 12.56 -7.22
CA THR A 81 -6.68 11.15 -7.63
C THR A 81 -5.66 10.26 -6.92
N LEU A 82 -4.40 10.71 -6.83
CA LEU A 82 -3.35 10.00 -6.09
C LEU A 82 -3.72 9.88 -4.61
N GLY A 83 -4.20 10.96 -3.99
CA GLY A 83 -4.68 10.96 -2.61
C GLY A 83 -5.79 9.95 -2.36
N LEU A 84 -6.78 9.87 -3.26
CA LEU A 84 -7.85 8.87 -3.18
C LEU A 84 -7.33 7.44 -3.30
N PHE A 85 -6.37 7.19 -4.20
CA PHE A 85 -5.78 5.86 -4.33
C PHE A 85 -4.93 5.48 -3.12
N ILE A 86 -4.14 6.40 -2.56
CA ILE A 86 -3.40 6.18 -1.31
C ILE A 86 -4.38 5.83 -0.18
N TYR A 87 -5.46 6.59 -0.03
CA TYR A 87 -6.49 6.31 0.98
C TYR A 87 -7.11 4.91 0.79
N LYS A 88 -7.44 4.54 -0.46
CA LYS A 88 -8.00 3.23 -0.81
C LYS A 88 -7.04 2.08 -0.47
N GLU A 89 -5.73 2.24 -0.74
CA GLU A 89 -4.71 1.27 -0.35
C GLU A 89 -4.53 1.19 1.17
N GLY A 90 -4.61 2.32 1.87
CA GLY A 90 -4.59 2.36 3.34
C GLY A 90 -5.70 1.53 3.97
N GLY A 91 -6.92 1.58 3.41
CA GLY A 91 -8.02 0.71 3.84
C GLY A 91 -7.74 -0.78 3.61
N SER A 92 -7.17 -1.14 2.46
CA SER A 92 -6.80 -2.54 2.16
C SER A 92 -5.73 -3.08 3.11
N ILE A 93 -4.74 -2.24 3.47
CA ILE A 93 -3.72 -2.56 4.47
C ILE A 93 -4.37 -2.79 5.85
N ASP A 94 -5.24 -1.88 6.29
CA ASP A 94 -5.94 -2.00 7.57
C ASP A 94 -6.78 -3.29 7.65
N GLU A 95 -7.50 -3.63 6.58
CA GLU A 95 -8.23 -4.90 6.49
C GLU A 95 -7.30 -6.12 6.59
N ASN A 96 -6.18 -6.12 5.85
CA ASN A 96 -5.20 -7.22 5.91
C ASN A 96 -4.59 -7.36 7.31
N LEU A 97 -4.24 -6.24 7.95
CA LEU A 97 -3.66 -6.23 9.29
C LEU A 97 -4.65 -6.70 10.35
N LYS A 98 -5.91 -6.23 10.33
CA LYS A 98 -6.96 -6.68 11.24
C LYS A 98 -7.20 -8.19 11.14
N LEU A 99 -7.25 -8.73 9.92
CA LEU A 99 -7.40 -10.17 9.73
C LEU A 99 -6.21 -10.95 10.30
N ILE A 100 -4.99 -10.44 10.13
CA ILE A 100 -3.78 -11.03 10.71
C ILE A 100 -3.82 -10.96 12.23
N ASP A 101 -4.13 -9.81 12.80
CA ASP A 101 -4.16 -9.57 14.26
C ASP A 101 -5.18 -10.47 14.96
N VAL A 102 -6.40 -10.53 14.41
CA VAL A 102 -7.50 -11.36 14.96
C VAL A 102 -7.21 -12.86 14.82
N ASN A 103 -6.38 -13.29 13.86
CA ASN A 103 -6.08 -14.71 13.61
C ASN A 103 -4.62 -15.10 13.90
N LEU A 104 -3.88 -14.37 14.73
CA LEU A 104 -2.47 -14.70 15.00
C LEU A 104 -2.36 -16.15 15.56
N PRO A 105 -1.77 -17.11 14.82
CA PRO A 105 -1.65 -18.48 15.30
C PRO A 105 -0.71 -18.56 16.51
N GLY A 106 -1.00 -19.48 17.43
CA GLY A 106 -0.39 -19.57 18.77
C GLY A 106 1.15 -19.48 18.79
N ILE A 107 1.84 -20.02 17.79
CA ILE A 107 3.31 -19.98 17.68
C ILE A 107 3.88 -18.55 17.65
N ILE A 108 3.17 -17.61 17.02
CA ILE A 108 3.61 -16.20 16.97
C ILE A 108 3.23 -15.51 18.27
N MET A 109 2.04 -15.80 18.82
CA MET A 109 1.61 -15.29 20.13
C MET A 109 2.59 -15.72 21.23
N ASP A 110 3.08 -16.96 21.17
CA ASP A 110 4.04 -17.50 22.13
C ASP A 110 5.40 -16.83 22.01
N LYS A 111 5.86 -16.51 20.80
CA LYS A 111 7.08 -15.71 20.61
C LYS A 111 6.91 -14.25 20.99
N LEU A 112 5.73 -13.66 20.74
CA LEU A 112 5.42 -12.28 21.14
C LEU A 112 5.38 -12.14 22.67
N LYS A 113 4.78 -13.13 23.36
CA LYS A 113 4.76 -13.19 24.84
C LYS A 113 6.15 -13.22 25.45
N ILE A 114 7.13 -13.84 24.80
CA ILE A 114 8.52 -13.86 25.28
C ILE A 114 9.12 -12.44 25.26
N PHE A 115 8.83 -11.63 24.23
CA PHE A 115 9.30 -10.24 24.17
C PHE A 115 8.56 -9.32 25.16
N VAL A 116 7.26 -9.52 25.36
CA VAL A 116 6.48 -8.74 26.34
C VAL A 116 6.88 -9.05 27.79
N LYS A 117 7.35 -10.28 28.06
CA LYS A 117 7.78 -10.69 29.40
C LYS A 117 9.19 -10.17 29.75
N GLY A 118 10.06 -10.00 28.75
CA GLY A 118 11.44 -9.53 28.94
C GLY A 118 11.57 -8.09 29.46
N ASP A 119 10.54 -7.25 29.37
CA ASP A 119 10.54 -5.88 29.90
C ASP A 119 10.08 -5.78 31.38
N ASN A 120 9.46 -6.84 31.93
CA ASN A 120 8.88 -6.81 33.29
C ASN A 120 9.80 -7.41 34.37
N ASP A 121 10.90 -8.06 34.01
CA ASP A 121 11.78 -8.76 34.97
C ASP A 121 13.02 -7.94 35.38
N THR A 122 13.08 -6.62 35.09
CA THR A 122 14.18 -5.73 35.51
C THR A 122 13.86 -4.84 36.72
N ASN A 123 12.73 -5.04 37.40
CA ASN A 123 12.33 -4.27 38.60
C ASN A 123 11.97 -5.19 39.78
N GLU A 124 12.90 -6.06 40.20
CA GLU A 124 12.95 -6.60 41.57
C GLU A 124 14.36 -6.44 42.16
#